data_AF-A0A8D0AU62-F1
#
_entry.id   AF-A0A8D0AU62-F1
#
_cell.length_a   1.000
_cell.length_b   1.000
_cell.length_c   1.000
_cell.angle_alpha   90.00
_cell.angle_beta   90.00
_cell.angle_gamma   90.00
#
_symmetry.space_group_name_H-M   'P 1'
#
loop_
_entity.id
_entity.type
_entity.pdbx_description
1 polymer ?
#
loop_
_entity_poly.entity_id
_entity_poly.type
_entity_poly.pdbx_seq_one_letter_code
_entity_poly.pdbx_strand_id
1 'polypeptide(L)'
;MLLRCILGPHLQRIHRSPDQSRPEGRGGRRQGWTYQPRSLEKHTDSIIGWASALWSLSYYSSPLLICYLYRKGRILYLSLLLLYFFFPSSFPSSLPPSLSLFLPSFSPPGWGRWKNSEYLQFISILEETKKNHTPATKKNLRCYDFDFSLSSILLKLSKAGVSLLKPEPRLRGAADSVLNSVRTLPCHIISFLIAHSFGRRMLYPGSVGLLQKAMRPMLLQGQARLIEEFDGQRNKLVACDGNDIDTMFVDRRRDGGQNGQTLVICCEGNAGFYEVGCMNTPLEGGYSVLGWNHPGFGGSTGVPFPQNEANAMDVVIQFAIHKLGFQLTDIVVYAWSIGGFTASWAVMSYPEIQSVVLDASFDDLLPLALKVMPDSWRPLVQHTVRQYMNLNNAEQLLKYQGPVLLIRRTRDEIITTTGPEDVMSNRGNDLLLKLLQFRYPKIMTDEGVRVVRQWLGSSNPLEEASVYSGYEVDDDWCVSVLQSYQADRDVLFPWSARKYMRNFETTHCTPLPASEFHSPWRL
;
A
#
# COMPACT_ATOMS: atom_id res chain seq x y z
N MET A 1 38.96 4.96 6.90
CA MET A 1 37.89 5.98 6.97
C MET A 1 37.44 6.45 5.58
N LEU A 2 38.33 6.92 4.70
CA LEU A 2 37.97 7.43 3.37
C LEU A 2 37.17 6.42 2.51
N LEU A 3 37.64 5.17 2.40
CA LEU A 3 36.92 4.11 1.67
C LEU A 3 35.49 3.89 2.19
N ARG A 4 35.28 4.05 3.51
CA ARG A 4 33.98 3.91 4.18
C ARG A 4 33.06 5.08 3.85
N CYS A 5 33.61 6.27 3.60
CA CYS A 5 32.84 7.42 3.14
C CYS A 5 32.46 7.32 1.65
N ILE A 6 33.32 6.67 0.85
CA ILE A 6 33.07 6.40 -0.58
C ILE A 6 31.96 5.36 -0.75
N LEU A 7 32.03 4.25 0.00
CA LEU A 7 31.07 3.13 -0.07
C LEU A 7 29.89 3.27 0.91
N GLY A 8 29.91 4.31 1.74
CA GLY A 8 28.91 4.51 2.79
C GLY A 8 27.54 4.93 2.23
N PRO A 9 26.45 4.65 2.97
CA PRO A 9 25.11 5.07 2.57
C PRO A 9 25.00 6.59 2.49
N HIS A 10 24.07 7.09 1.68
CA HIS A 10 23.70 8.49 1.72
C HIS A 10 22.93 8.79 3.01
N LEU A 11 23.39 9.78 3.76
CA LEU A 11 22.74 10.27 4.98
C LEU A 11 21.74 11.36 4.58
N GLN A 12 20.51 11.25 5.04
CA GLN A 12 19.41 12.14 4.65
C GLN A 12 19.07 13.11 5.78
N ARG A 13 18.93 12.61 7.01
CA ARG A 13 18.52 13.42 8.16
C ARG A 13 19.16 12.93 9.45
N ILE A 14 19.38 13.86 10.36
CA ILE A 14 19.79 13.60 11.75
C ILE A 14 18.63 14.00 12.64
N HIS A 15 18.05 13.02 13.32
CA HIS A 15 16.94 13.18 14.25
C HIS A 15 17.44 13.56 15.64
N ARG A 16 16.53 14.09 16.47
CA ARG A 16 16.82 14.41 17.87
C ARG A 16 17.11 13.13 18.65
N SER A 17 18.08 13.19 19.58
CA SER A 17 18.37 12.07 20.48
C SER A 17 17.17 11.78 21.40
N PRO A 18 16.78 10.51 21.62
CA PRO A 18 15.66 10.12 22.47
C PRO A 18 15.81 10.53 23.94
N ASP A 19 17.04 10.75 24.40
CA ASP A 19 17.36 11.00 25.82
C ASP A 19 17.24 12.48 26.24
N GLN A 20 16.87 13.37 25.32
CA GLN A 20 16.56 14.75 25.69
C GLN A 20 15.08 14.87 26.08
N SER A 21 14.83 15.16 27.36
CA SER A 21 13.48 15.39 27.89
C SER A 21 12.69 16.40 27.05
N ARG A 22 11.37 16.19 26.94
CA ARG A 22 10.43 17.18 26.38
C ARG A 22 10.56 18.45 27.24
N PRO A 23 10.96 19.62 26.69
CA PRO A 23 10.87 20.85 27.46
C PRO A 23 9.38 21.17 27.62
N GLU A 24 8.91 21.23 28.86
CA GLU A 24 7.67 21.92 29.18
C GLU A 24 7.87 23.40 28.88
N GLY A 25 7.44 23.86 27.70
CA GLY A 25 7.48 25.28 27.37
C GLY A 25 7.66 25.58 25.88
N ARG A 26 6.79 26.45 25.35
CA ARG A 26 6.91 27.07 24.03
C ARG A 26 8.14 28.00 24.00
N GLY A 27 9.33 27.47 23.69
CA GLY A 27 10.49 28.31 23.43
C GLY A 27 11.81 27.54 23.44
N GLY A 28 12.31 27.16 22.26
CA GLY A 28 13.65 26.59 22.09
C GLY A 28 13.69 25.17 21.50
N ARG A 29 13.09 24.95 20.32
CA ARG A 29 13.22 23.69 19.58
C ARG A 29 14.64 23.53 19.02
N ARG A 30 15.47 22.64 19.57
CA ARG A 30 16.52 21.98 18.75
C ARG A 30 15.85 20.83 17.99
N GLN A 31 15.20 21.18 16.90
CA GLN A 31 14.55 20.25 15.96
C GLN A 31 15.62 19.43 15.23
N GLY A 32 15.30 18.20 14.79
CA GLY A 32 16.20 17.46 13.91
C GLY A 32 16.50 18.28 12.65
N TRP A 33 17.64 18.03 12.00
CA TRP A 33 18.05 18.79 10.81
C TRP A 33 18.40 17.87 9.64
N THR A 34 18.12 18.36 8.44
CA THR A 34 18.45 17.68 7.19
C THR A 34 19.95 17.74 6.97
N TYR A 35 20.57 16.62 6.62
CA TYR A 35 21.99 16.55 6.32
C TYR A 35 22.37 17.53 5.22
N GLN A 36 23.42 18.32 5.44
CA GLN A 36 23.91 19.29 4.46
C GLN A 36 25.15 18.73 3.74
N PRO A 37 25.00 18.21 2.51
CA PRO A 37 26.13 17.73 1.73
C PRO A 37 27.05 18.90 1.37
N ARG A 38 28.37 18.65 1.36
CA ARG A 38 29.35 19.65 0.89
C ARG A 38 29.25 19.85 -0.62
N SER A 39 29.79 20.95 -1.15
CA SER A 39 29.63 21.35 -2.57
C SER A 39 29.98 20.25 -3.58
N LEU A 40 31.01 19.44 -3.32
CA LEU A 40 31.38 18.31 -4.19
C LEU A 40 30.32 17.20 -4.17
N GLU A 41 29.82 16.81 -3.00
CA GLU A 41 28.75 15.81 -2.86
C GLU A 41 27.47 16.32 -3.52
N LYS A 42 27.10 17.59 -3.28
CA LYS A 42 25.92 18.23 -3.88
C LYS A 42 25.97 18.25 -5.42
N HIS A 43 27.14 18.53 -6.01
CA HIS A 43 27.29 18.55 -7.45
C HIS A 43 27.14 17.13 -8.04
N THR A 44 27.78 16.13 -7.44
CA THR A 44 27.68 14.74 -7.88
C THR A 44 26.25 14.21 -7.74
N ASP A 45 25.58 14.49 -6.62
CA ASP A 45 24.18 14.10 -6.39
C ASP A 45 23.23 14.75 -7.42
N SER A 46 23.49 16.01 -7.79
CA SER A 46 22.73 16.70 -8.84
C SER A 46 22.89 16.02 -10.20
N ILE A 47 24.11 15.64 -10.58
CA ILE A 47 24.40 14.94 -11.84
C ILE A 47 23.71 13.58 -11.88
N ILE A 48 23.84 12.78 -10.82
CA ILE A 48 23.15 11.48 -10.68
C ILE A 48 21.64 11.69 -10.73
N GLY A 49 21.16 12.76 -10.10
CA GLY A 49 19.76 13.18 -10.13
C GLY A 49 19.24 13.38 -11.55
N TRP A 50 19.95 14.15 -12.38
CA TRP A 50 19.60 14.39 -13.78
C TRP A 50 19.71 13.13 -14.64
N ALA A 51 20.78 12.35 -14.50
CA ALA A 51 20.95 11.09 -15.23
C ALA A 51 19.80 10.11 -14.95
N SER A 52 19.42 9.96 -13.67
CA SER A 52 18.28 9.15 -13.24
C SER A 52 16.94 9.67 -13.81
N ALA A 53 16.76 10.99 -13.87
CA ALA A 53 15.55 11.58 -14.44
C ALA A 53 15.45 11.35 -15.95
N LEU A 54 16.55 11.55 -16.70
CA LEU A 54 16.63 11.30 -18.13
C LEU A 54 16.44 9.82 -18.48
N TRP A 55 17.02 8.92 -17.68
CA TRP A 55 16.80 7.48 -17.80
C TRP A 55 15.33 7.13 -17.60
N SER A 56 14.72 7.65 -16.54
CA SER A 56 13.30 7.43 -16.24
C SER A 56 12.40 7.96 -17.35
N LEU A 57 12.63 9.18 -17.83
CA LEU A 57 11.88 9.78 -18.94
C LEU A 57 12.02 8.95 -20.21
N SER A 58 13.23 8.53 -20.56
CA SER A 58 13.49 7.66 -21.72
C SER A 58 12.76 6.32 -21.58
N TYR A 59 12.83 5.71 -20.40
CA TYR A 59 12.19 4.43 -20.11
C TYR A 59 10.67 4.52 -20.22
N TYR A 60 10.05 5.53 -19.61
CA TYR A 60 8.59 5.69 -19.60
C TYR A 60 8.02 6.23 -20.92
N SER A 61 8.78 7.04 -21.68
CA SER A 61 8.36 7.53 -23.00
C SER A 61 8.60 6.52 -24.13
N SER A 62 9.43 5.49 -23.90
CA SER A 62 9.79 4.49 -24.92
C SER A 62 8.58 3.82 -25.60
N PRO A 63 7.50 3.42 -24.91
CA PRO A 63 6.36 2.77 -25.59
C PRO A 63 5.59 3.74 -26.48
N LEU A 64 5.44 5.00 -26.05
CA LEU A 64 4.79 6.05 -26.84
C LEU A 64 5.63 6.40 -28.08
N LEU A 65 6.96 6.47 -27.92
CA LEU A 65 7.89 6.72 -29.02
C LEU A 65 7.85 5.57 -30.04
N ILE A 66 7.79 4.32 -29.57
CA ILE A 66 7.63 3.13 -30.41
C ILE A 66 6.32 3.21 -31.22
N CYS A 67 5.19 3.51 -30.57
CA CYS A 67 3.91 3.67 -31.26
C CYS A 67 3.93 4.81 -32.28
N TYR A 68 4.58 5.93 -31.95
CA TYR A 68 4.74 7.06 -32.87
C TYR A 68 5.58 6.71 -34.10
N LEU A 69 6.72 6.05 -33.90
CA LEU A 69 7.62 5.61 -34.98
C LEU A 69 6.95 4.56 -35.88
N TYR A 70 6.18 3.65 -35.29
CA TYR A 70 5.37 2.68 -36.02
C TYR A 70 4.33 3.38 -36.90
N ARG A 71 3.55 4.32 -36.35
CA ARG A 71 2.53 5.07 -37.08
C ARG A 71 3.10 5.89 -38.25
N LYS A 72 4.35 6.36 -38.14
CA LYS A 72 5.07 7.11 -39.18
C LYS A 72 5.81 6.21 -40.20
N GLY A 73 5.64 4.88 -40.13
CA GLY A 73 6.27 3.94 -41.07
C GLY A 73 7.79 3.83 -40.94
N ARG A 74 8.38 4.30 -39.82
CA ARG A 74 9.84 4.31 -39.60
C ARG A 74 10.31 2.98 -38.99
N ILE A 75 9.97 1.86 -39.62
CA ILE A 75 10.18 0.50 -39.10
C ILE A 75 11.67 0.18 -38.87
N LEU A 76 12.57 0.73 -39.70
CA LEU A 76 14.03 0.56 -39.55
C LEU A 76 14.58 1.22 -38.26
N TYR A 77 14.05 2.38 -37.89
CA TYR A 77 14.41 3.04 -36.63
C TYR A 77 13.78 2.33 -35.43
N LEU A 78 12.58 1.76 -35.61
CA LEU A 78 11.91 0.96 -34.61
C LEU A 78 12.68 -0.34 -34.31
N SER A 79 13.17 -1.05 -35.34
CA SER A 79 13.98 -2.26 -35.15
C SER A 79 15.32 -1.98 -34.47
N LEU A 80 16.00 -0.88 -34.83
CA LEU A 80 17.23 -0.44 -34.15
C LEU A 80 16.99 -0.03 -32.69
N LEU A 81 15.89 0.67 -32.41
CA LEU A 81 15.52 1.09 -31.05
C LEU A 81 15.14 -0.13 -30.19
N LEU A 82 14.37 -1.08 -30.72
CA LEU A 82 14.02 -2.32 -30.04
C LEU A 82 15.26 -3.19 -29.78
N LEU A 83 16.20 -3.27 -30.73
CA LEU A 83 17.47 -3.98 -30.53
C LEU A 83 18.32 -3.34 -29.42
N TYR A 84 18.37 -2.01 -29.39
CA TYR A 84 19.07 -1.25 -28.35
C TYR A 84 18.44 -1.40 -26.96
N PHE A 85 17.10 -1.41 -26.87
CA PHE A 85 16.39 -1.53 -25.59
C PHE A 85 16.31 -2.96 -25.04
N PHE A 86 16.16 -3.97 -25.90
CA PHE A 86 15.98 -5.38 -25.49
C PHE A 86 17.28 -6.20 -25.48
N PHE A 87 18.30 -5.79 -26.24
CA PHE A 87 19.59 -6.49 -26.32
C PHE A 87 20.79 -5.54 -26.15
N PRO A 88 20.96 -4.92 -24.96
CA PRO A 88 22.13 -4.06 -24.69
C PRO A 88 23.46 -4.84 -24.77
N SER A 89 23.43 -6.16 -24.70
CA SER A 89 24.60 -7.05 -24.81
C SER A 89 25.08 -7.30 -26.24
N SER A 90 24.31 -6.92 -27.27
CA SER A 90 24.61 -7.25 -28.67
C SER A 90 25.41 -6.18 -29.40
N PHE A 91 25.70 -5.04 -28.77
CA PHE A 91 26.62 -4.02 -29.27
C PHE A 91 27.95 -4.07 -28.50
N PRO A 92 28.93 -4.88 -28.93
CA PRO A 92 30.28 -4.72 -28.44
C PRO A 92 30.82 -3.39 -29.01
N SER A 93 31.43 -2.56 -28.16
CA SER A 93 32.25 -1.37 -28.51
C SER A 93 31.59 0.01 -28.68
N SER A 94 30.45 0.28 -28.06
CA SER A 94 30.23 1.65 -27.54
C SER A 94 29.34 1.64 -26.32
N LEU A 95 29.92 2.04 -25.17
CA LEU A 95 29.14 2.62 -24.09
C LEU A 95 28.15 3.62 -24.70
N PRO A 96 26.88 3.66 -24.28
CA PRO A 96 25.96 4.70 -24.71
C PRO A 96 26.68 6.05 -24.67
N PRO A 97 26.57 6.93 -25.69
CA PRO A 97 27.15 8.27 -25.60
C PRO A 97 26.62 9.05 -24.38
N SER A 98 25.51 8.60 -23.80
CA SER A 98 24.98 9.04 -22.51
C SER A 98 25.68 8.48 -21.27
N LEU A 99 26.66 7.57 -21.38
CA LEU A 99 27.48 7.07 -20.26
C LEU A 99 28.92 7.60 -20.35
N SER A 100 29.46 7.78 -21.56
CA SER A 100 30.82 8.30 -21.77
C SER A 100 30.97 9.78 -21.44
N LEU A 101 29.88 10.56 -21.49
CA LEU A 101 29.85 11.97 -21.06
C LEU A 101 29.83 12.16 -19.53
N PHE A 102 29.66 11.10 -18.74
CA PHE A 102 29.60 11.18 -17.26
C PHE A 102 30.85 10.62 -16.56
N LEU A 103 31.81 10.08 -17.30
CA LEU A 103 33.06 9.55 -16.76
C LEU A 103 33.98 10.60 -16.08
N PRO A 104 34.04 11.88 -16.50
CA PRO A 104 34.91 12.85 -15.84
C PRO A 104 34.35 13.43 -14.52
N SER A 105 33.08 13.18 -14.17
CA SER A 105 32.43 13.77 -12.98
C SER A 105 32.55 12.94 -11.71
N PHE A 106 33.27 11.81 -11.74
CA PHE A 106 33.55 10.97 -10.57
C PHE A 106 34.68 11.56 -9.70
N SER A 107 34.50 12.77 -9.17
CA SER A 107 35.03 13.00 -7.83
C SER A 107 34.12 12.19 -6.89
N PRO A 108 34.62 11.17 -6.16
CA PRO A 108 33.75 10.34 -5.35
C PRO A 108 33.02 11.23 -4.35
N PRO A 109 31.69 11.12 -4.19
CA PRO A 109 30.95 11.76 -3.10
C PRO A 109 31.65 11.59 -1.74
N GLY A 110 32.40 10.48 -1.60
CA GLY A 110 33.25 10.16 -0.48
C GLY A 110 34.27 11.23 -0.06
N TRP A 111 34.77 12.11 -0.94
CA TRP A 111 35.66 13.21 -0.51
C TRP A 111 34.89 14.33 0.20
N GLY A 112 33.68 14.65 -0.29
CA GLY A 112 32.75 15.57 0.38
C GLY A 112 32.32 15.04 1.74
N ARG A 113 31.95 13.76 1.80
CA ARG A 113 31.55 13.03 3.02
C ARG A 113 32.69 12.88 4.02
N TRP A 114 33.90 12.58 3.57
CA TRP A 114 35.08 12.44 4.43
C TRP A 114 35.44 13.74 5.14
N LYS A 115 35.18 14.89 4.53
CA LYS A 115 35.38 16.19 5.17
C LYS A 115 34.18 16.65 6.03
N ASN A 116 33.06 15.92 6.03
CA ASN A 116 31.88 16.28 6.81
C ASN A 116 31.91 15.58 8.19
N SER A 117 32.01 16.36 9.27
CA SER A 117 32.08 15.83 10.64
C SER A 117 30.83 15.05 11.06
N GLU A 118 29.65 15.47 10.60
CA GLU A 118 28.38 14.79 10.92
C GLU A 118 28.34 13.41 10.24
N TYR A 119 28.78 13.35 8.97
CA TYR A 119 28.86 12.09 8.24
C TYR A 119 29.90 11.13 8.85
N LEU A 120 31.04 11.66 9.31
CA LEU A 120 32.06 10.85 10.00
C LEU A 120 31.56 10.25 11.31
N GLN A 121 30.73 10.97 12.07
CA GLN A 121 30.07 10.44 13.27
C GLN A 121 29.02 9.38 12.92
N PHE A 122 28.22 9.63 11.90
CA PHE A 122 27.24 8.66 11.42
C PHE A 122 27.90 7.35 10.98
N ILE A 123 28.92 7.42 10.12
CA ILE A 123 29.57 6.22 9.57
C ILE A 123 30.28 5.41 10.65
N SER A 124 30.84 6.06 11.69
CA SER A 124 31.43 5.34 12.83
C SER A 124 30.38 4.60 13.64
N ILE A 125 29.24 5.22 13.94
CA ILE A 125 28.11 4.60 14.64
C ILE A 125 27.52 3.44 13.82
N LEU A 126 27.39 3.60 12.51
CA LEU A 126 26.91 2.53 11.62
C LEU A 126 27.85 1.32 11.66
N GLU A 127 29.16 1.54 11.62
CA GLU A 127 30.14 0.46 11.69
C GLU A 127 30.20 -0.20 13.05
N GLU A 128 30.11 0.60 14.12
CA GLU A 128 30.02 0.09 15.48
C GLU A 128 28.77 -0.79 15.63
N THR A 129 27.63 -0.37 15.10
CA THR A 129 26.38 -1.15 15.15
C THR A 129 26.46 -2.44 14.32
N LYS A 130 27.21 -2.43 13.21
CA LYS A 130 27.49 -3.64 12.40
C LYS A 130 28.41 -4.63 13.10
N LYS A 131 29.34 -4.16 13.94
CA LYS A 131 30.27 -5.01 14.69
C LYS A 131 29.67 -5.49 16.02
N ASN A 132 29.04 -4.56 16.73
CA ASN A 132 28.51 -4.71 18.07
C ASN A 132 26.99 -4.49 18.00
N HIS A 133 26.23 -5.58 17.83
CA HIS A 133 24.76 -5.56 17.75
C HIS A 133 24.08 -5.33 19.10
N THR A 134 24.50 -4.33 19.87
CA THR A 134 23.92 -4.01 21.17
C THR A 134 22.66 -3.14 21.02
N PRO A 135 21.72 -3.20 21.98
CA PRO A 135 20.55 -2.32 21.98
C PRO A 135 20.91 -0.82 22.01
N ALA A 136 22.02 -0.46 22.69
CA ALA A 136 22.49 0.91 22.80
C ALA A 136 23.00 1.48 21.46
N THR A 137 23.80 0.71 20.70
CA THR A 137 24.30 1.15 19.39
C THR A 137 23.16 1.26 18.37
N LYS A 138 22.19 0.33 18.40
CA LYS A 138 20.96 0.42 17.60
C LYS A 138 20.15 1.68 17.93
N LYS A 139 20.02 2.04 19.22
CA LYS A 139 19.34 3.27 19.64
C LYS A 139 20.02 4.51 19.09
N ASN A 140 21.35 4.55 19.08
CA ASN A 140 22.11 5.66 18.50
C ASN A 140 21.95 5.72 16.97
N LEU A 141 21.96 4.57 16.29
CA LEU A 141 21.78 4.52 14.84
C LEU A 141 20.39 4.99 14.40
N ARG A 142 19.35 4.81 15.24
CA ARG A 142 17.99 5.34 15.00
C ARG A 142 17.93 6.87 14.90
N CYS A 143 18.95 7.58 15.39
CA CYS A 143 19.03 9.03 15.26
C CYS A 143 19.41 9.47 13.82
N TYR A 144 19.68 8.55 12.91
CA TYR A 144 20.11 8.84 11.54
C TYR A 144 19.17 8.17 10.54
N ASP A 145 18.66 8.96 9.59
CA ASP A 145 17.95 8.45 8.41
C ASP A 145 18.91 8.39 7.22
N PHE A 146 19.02 7.20 6.62
CA PHE A 146 19.99 6.90 5.57
C PHE A 146 19.45 5.81 4.64
N ASP A 147 20.14 5.60 3.51
CA ASP A 147 19.71 4.63 2.48
C ASP A 147 19.25 3.28 3.07
N PHE A 148 17.98 2.98 2.83
CA PHE A 148 17.29 1.84 3.42
C PHE A 148 17.96 0.50 3.12
N SER A 149 18.59 0.36 1.94
CA SER A 149 19.31 -0.86 1.52
C SER A 149 20.37 -1.33 2.54
N LEU A 150 20.95 -0.41 3.31
CA LEU A 150 22.00 -0.71 4.29
C LEU A 150 21.51 -0.74 5.74
N SER A 151 20.21 -0.55 5.99
CA SER A 151 19.60 -0.70 7.31
C SER A 151 19.61 -2.17 7.77
N SER A 152 19.80 -2.39 9.07
CA SER A 152 19.87 -3.73 9.66
C SER A 152 18.52 -4.43 9.59
N ILE A 153 18.51 -5.66 9.07
CA ILE A 153 17.31 -6.51 9.04
C ILE A 153 16.88 -6.81 10.48
N LEU A 154 15.62 -6.48 10.80
CA LEU A 154 15.08 -6.71 12.13
C LEU A 154 14.41 -8.08 12.26
N LEU A 155 13.73 -8.52 11.19
CA LEU A 155 13.03 -9.78 11.15
C LEU A 155 13.15 -10.43 9.77
N LYS A 156 13.44 -11.73 9.77
CA LYS A 156 13.39 -12.60 8.60
C LYS A 156 12.73 -13.90 9.04
N LEU A 157 11.52 -14.15 8.56
CA LEU A 157 10.80 -15.40 8.83
C LEU A 157 10.94 -16.40 7.68
N SER A 158 10.44 -17.61 7.91
CA SER A 158 10.53 -18.81 7.07
C SER A 158 10.29 -18.57 5.56
N LYS A 159 10.90 -19.43 4.72
CA LYS A 159 10.81 -19.42 3.25
C LYS A 159 9.50 -19.97 2.67
N ALA A 160 8.55 -20.40 3.51
CA ALA A 160 7.27 -20.91 3.02
C ALA A 160 6.41 -19.72 2.54
N GLY A 161 6.14 -19.65 1.24
CA GLY A 161 5.31 -18.59 0.67
C GLY A 161 3.84 -18.73 1.11
N VAL A 162 3.15 -17.59 1.21
CA VAL A 162 1.71 -17.60 1.49
C VAL A 162 0.90 -17.87 0.23
N SER A 163 -0.23 -18.57 0.35
CA SER A 163 -1.09 -18.83 -0.81
C SER A 163 -2.11 -17.71 -0.98
N LEU A 164 -2.21 -17.18 -2.20
CA LEU A 164 -3.43 -16.51 -2.63
C LEU A 164 -4.55 -17.52 -2.83
N LEU A 165 -5.79 -17.02 -2.83
CA LEU A 165 -6.92 -17.79 -3.32
C LEU A 165 -6.68 -18.12 -4.79
N LYS A 166 -6.62 -19.41 -5.10
CA LYS A 166 -6.55 -19.87 -6.48
C LYS A 166 -7.89 -19.54 -7.14
N PRO A 167 -7.89 -18.94 -8.35
CA PRO A 167 -9.11 -18.86 -9.14
C PRO A 167 -9.73 -20.25 -9.29
N GLU A 168 -11.06 -20.34 -9.29
CA GLU A 168 -11.75 -21.62 -9.53
C GLU A 168 -11.19 -22.29 -10.81
N PRO A 169 -10.90 -23.60 -10.76
CA PRO A 169 -10.47 -24.33 -11.94
C PRO A 169 -11.58 -24.26 -12.99
N ARG A 170 -11.25 -23.76 -14.19
CA ARG A 170 -12.17 -23.74 -15.33
C ARG A 170 -12.71 -25.14 -15.59
N LEU A 171 -14.02 -25.26 -15.83
CA LEU A 171 -14.70 -26.49 -16.24
C LEU A 171 -13.93 -27.14 -17.41
N ARG A 172 -13.46 -28.36 -17.19
CA ARG A 172 -12.59 -29.12 -18.09
C ARG A 172 -13.40 -29.66 -19.28
N GLY A 173 -13.41 -28.94 -20.41
CA GLY A 173 -13.80 -29.48 -21.71
C GLY A 173 -12.57 -30.05 -22.43
N ALA A 174 -12.43 -31.37 -22.49
CA ALA A 174 -11.17 -32.05 -22.83
C ALA A 174 -10.85 -32.20 -24.34
N ALA A 175 -11.62 -31.62 -25.26
CA ALA A 175 -11.41 -31.82 -26.70
C ALA A 175 -10.92 -30.57 -27.48
N ASP A 176 -11.08 -29.34 -26.95
CA ASP A 176 -10.76 -28.09 -27.67
C ASP A 176 -9.39 -27.48 -27.31
N SER A 177 -8.57 -28.19 -26.52
CA SER A 177 -7.50 -27.60 -25.71
C SER A 177 -6.27 -27.11 -26.47
N VAL A 178 -5.89 -27.71 -27.60
CA VAL A 178 -4.61 -27.38 -28.27
C VAL A 178 -4.77 -26.25 -29.28
N LEU A 179 -5.79 -26.31 -30.15
CA LEU A 179 -6.05 -25.27 -31.15
C LEU A 179 -6.45 -23.94 -30.48
N ASN A 180 -7.27 -23.99 -29.42
CA ASN A 180 -7.57 -22.80 -28.62
C ASN A 180 -6.36 -22.31 -27.81
N SER A 181 -5.46 -23.19 -27.33
CA SER A 181 -4.22 -22.73 -26.66
C SER A 181 -3.30 -21.98 -27.62
N VAL A 182 -3.12 -22.46 -28.85
CA VAL A 182 -2.30 -21.76 -29.86
C VAL A 182 -2.95 -20.44 -30.27
N ARG A 183 -4.28 -20.42 -30.47
CA ARG A 183 -5.03 -19.21 -30.83
C ARG A 183 -5.03 -18.15 -29.72
N THR A 184 -4.97 -18.56 -28.45
CA THR A 184 -4.94 -17.65 -27.29
C THR A 184 -3.54 -17.27 -26.85
N LEU A 185 -2.49 -17.94 -27.36
CA LEU A 185 -1.09 -17.65 -27.04
C LEU A 185 -0.69 -16.18 -27.24
N PRO A 186 -1.07 -15.50 -28.35
CA PRO A 186 -0.76 -14.08 -28.52
C PRO A 186 -1.42 -13.22 -27.44
N CYS A 187 -2.65 -13.54 -27.05
CA CYS A 187 -3.35 -12.84 -25.97
C CYS A 187 -2.65 -13.04 -24.61
N HIS A 188 -2.18 -14.25 -24.31
CA HIS A 188 -1.39 -14.53 -23.11
C HIS A 188 -0.09 -13.72 -23.08
N ILE A 189 0.65 -13.68 -24.19
CA ILE A 189 1.91 -12.91 -24.28
C ILE A 189 1.64 -11.42 -24.13
N ILE A 190 0.65 -10.88 -24.83
CA ILE A 190 0.28 -9.46 -24.74
C ILE A 190 -0.16 -9.12 -23.32
N SER A 191 -1.00 -9.96 -22.70
CA SER A 191 -1.48 -9.76 -21.32
C SER A 191 -0.34 -9.78 -20.31
N PHE A 192 0.60 -10.72 -20.47
CA PHE A 192 1.82 -10.77 -19.67
C PHE A 192 2.63 -9.47 -19.81
N LEU A 193 2.86 -9.02 -21.04
CA LEU A 193 3.60 -7.78 -21.30
C LEU A 193 2.89 -6.57 -20.70
N ILE A 194 1.56 -6.47 -20.81
CA ILE A 194 0.77 -5.38 -20.22
C ILE A 194 0.91 -5.40 -18.69
N ALA A 195 0.66 -6.55 -18.06
CA ALA A 195 0.74 -6.69 -16.61
C ALA A 195 2.13 -6.36 -16.06
N HIS A 196 3.19 -6.84 -16.71
CA HIS A 196 4.58 -6.62 -16.28
C HIS A 196 5.18 -5.28 -16.73
N SER A 197 4.43 -4.43 -17.44
CA SER A 197 4.89 -3.11 -17.89
C SER A 197 4.00 -1.97 -17.37
N PHE A 198 3.15 -1.40 -18.21
CA PHE A 198 2.36 -0.22 -17.88
C PHE A 198 1.12 -0.56 -17.03
N GLY A 199 0.52 -1.75 -17.17
CA GLY A 199 -0.70 -2.12 -16.47
C GLY A 199 -0.54 -2.07 -14.96
N ARG A 200 0.48 -2.75 -14.42
CA ARG A 200 0.82 -2.69 -12.98
C ARG A 200 1.17 -1.27 -12.53
N ARG A 201 1.88 -0.49 -13.35
CA ARG A 201 2.29 0.88 -13.01
C ARG A 201 1.12 1.86 -12.98
N MET A 202 0.11 1.66 -13.82
CA MET A 202 -1.14 2.42 -13.75
C MET A 202 -1.95 2.03 -12.52
N LEU A 203 -1.94 0.74 -12.15
CA LEU A 203 -2.66 0.28 -10.98
C LEU A 203 -1.98 0.69 -9.67
N TYR A 204 -0.63 0.73 -9.63
CA TYR A 204 0.19 1.12 -8.48
C TYR A 204 1.21 2.20 -8.88
N PRO A 205 0.77 3.44 -9.17
CA PRO A 205 1.64 4.54 -9.56
C PRO A 205 2.67 4.89 -8.48
N GLY A 206 2.41 4.63 -7.19
CA GLY A 206 3.39 4.82 -6.12
C GLY A 206 4.67 3.97 -6.29
N SER A 207 4.64 2.89 -7.07
CA SER A 207 5.84 2.10 -7.43
C SER A 207 6.68 2.74 -8.55
N VAL A 208 6.21 3.80 -9.19
CA VAL A 208 6.89 4.47 -10.31
C VAL A 208 7.96 5.41 -9.77
N GLY A 209 9.23 5.13 -10.08
CA GLY A 209 10.37 5.87 -9.53
C GLY A 209 10.33 7.39 -9.76
N LEU A 210 9.71 7.87 -10.83
CA LEU A 210 9.54 9.32 -11.06
C LEU A 210 8.59 9.96 -10.04
N LEU A 211 7.45 9.31 -9.75
CA LEU A 211 6.51 9.78 -8.74
C LEU A 211 7.14 9.74 -7.35
N GLN A 212 7.82 8.64 -7.01
CA GLN A 212 8.54 8.51 -5.73
C GLN A 212 9.58 9.61 -5.54
N LYS A 213 10.34 9.94 -6.60
CA LYS A 213 11.33 11.02 -6.56
C LYS A 213 10.68 12.39 -6.35
N ALA A 214 9.51 12.64 -6.95
CA ALA A 214 8.74 13.86 -6.76
C ALA A 214 8.17 13.96 -5.33
N MET A 215 7.72 12.84 -4.76
CA MET A 215 7.14 12.80 -3.40
C MET A 215 8.20 12.75 -2.29
N ARG A 216 9.46 12.42 -2.60
CA ARG A 216 10.55 12.21 -1.63
C ARG A 216 10.66 13.29 -0.54
N PRO A 217 10.58 14.61 -0.84
CA PRO A 217 10.64 15.63 0.21
C PRO A 217 9.51 15.50 1.23
N MET A 218 8.30 15.22 0.76
CA MET A 218 7.11 15.03 1.59
C MET A 218 7.23 13.76 2.45
N LEU A 219 7.71 12.66 1.85
CA LEU A 219 7.92 11.39 2.57
C LEU A 219 8.96 11.55 3.69
N LEU A 220 10.09 12.23 3.42
CA LEU A 220 11.12 12.48 4.44
C LEU A 220 10.59 13.34 5.58
N GLN A 221 9.76 14.35 5.27
CA GLN A 221 9.13 15.18 6.29
C GLN A 221 8.10 14.38 7.12
N GLY A 222 7.27 13.56 6.48
CA GLY A 222 6.30 12.70 7.14
C GLY A 222 6.96 11.67 8.07
N GLN A 223 8.02 11.00 7.59
CA GLN A 223 8.83 10.11 8.42
C GLN A 223 9.47 10.84 9.60
N ALA A 224 10.06 12.01 9.38
CA ALA A 224 10.65 12.80 10.45
C ALA A 224 9.61 13.20 11.51
N ARG A 225 8.40 13.56 11.09
CA ARG A 225 7.28 13.84 12.01
C ARG A 225 6.95 12.61 12.87
N LEU A 226 6.81 11.44 12.25
CA LEU A 226 6.52 10.19 12.96
C LEU A 226 7.61 9.84 13.99
N ILE A 227 8.88 9.99 13.63
CA ILE A 227 10.01 9.70 14.53
C ILE A 227 10.12 10.75 15.65
N GLU A 228 10.10 12.03 15.30
CA GLU A 228 10.44 13.12 16.24
C GLU A 228 9.27 13.54 17.14
N GLU A 229 8.02 13.46 16.65
CA GLU A 229 6.83 13.89 17.40
C GLU A 229 6.14 12.72 18.11
N PHE A 230 6.17 11.53 17.51
CA PHE A 230 5.43 10.35 17.96
C PHE A 230 6.31 9.18 18.44
N ASP A 231 7.63 9.36 18.55
CA ASP A 231 8.59 8.30 18.92
C ASP A 231 8.48 7.04 18.02
N GLY A 232 8.21 7.29 16.74
CA GLY A 232 8.07 6.25 15.73
C GLY A 232 9.35 5.46 15.52
N GLN A 233 9.20 4.14 15.38
CA GLN A 233 10.28 3.19 15.14
C GLN A 233 10.19 2.66 13.72
N ARG A 234 11.11 3.11 12.86
CA ARG A 234 11.25 2.56 11.51
C ARG A 234 11.93 1.20 11.55
N ASN A 235 11.37 0.22 10.84
CA ASN A 235 11.90 -1.14 10.80
C ASN A 235 11.93 -1.68 9.37
N LYS A 236 12.96 -2.51 9.10
CA LYS A 236 13.07 -3.29 7.88
C LYS A 236 12.69 -4.75 8.16
N LEU A 237 11.67 -5.23 7.45
CA LEU A 237 11.23 -6.62 7.47
C LEU A 237 11.61 -7.30 6.15
N VAL A 238 11.92 -8.59 6.17
CA VAL A 238 12.19 -9.36 4.94
C VAL A 238 11.08 -10.36 4.72
N ALA A 239 10.30 -10.15 3.65
CA ALA A 239 9.22 -11.05 3.24
C ALA A 239 9.78 -12.37 2.70
N CYS A 240 8.92 -13.39 2.58
CA CYS A 240 9.32 -14.74 2.16
C CYS A 240 9.88 -14.82 0.74
N ASP A 241 9.51 -13.85 -0.12
CA ASP A 241 10.04 -13.69 -1.49
C ASP A 241 11.37 -12.90 -1.56
N GLY A 242 11.90 -12.50 -0.40
CA GLY A 242 13.17 -11.78 -0.28
C GLY A 242 13.04 -10.27 -0.45
N ASN A 243 11.83 -9.73 -0.59
CA ASN A 243 11.63 -8.28 -0.62
C ASN A 243 11.82 -7.69 0.79
N ASP A 244 12.50 -6.54 0.85
CA ASP A 244 12.59 -5.71 2.04
C ASP A 244 11.33 -4.85 2.11
N ILE A 245 10.63 -4.86 3.24
CA ILE A 245 9.42 -4.08 3.50
C ILE A 245 9.76 -3.00 4.54
N ASP A 246 9.53 -1.75 4.17
CA ASP A 246 9.71 -0.58 5.02
C ASP A 246 8.47 -0.32 5.86
N THR A 247 8.65 -0.22 7.18
CA THR A 247 7.58 -0.12 8.15
C THR A 247 7.87 0.94 9.20
N MET A 248 6.83 1.53 9.76
CA MET A 248 6.90 2.46 10.88
C MET A 248 5.92 2.02 11.97
N PHE A 249 6.42 1.84 13.18
CA PHE A 249 5.62 1.50 14.34
C PHE A 249 5.60 2.65 15.35
N VAL A 250 4.40 3.04 15.80
CA VAL A 250 4.20 3.97 16.90
C VAL A 250 3.50 3.23 18.04
N ASP A 251 4.16 3.12 19.20
CA ASP A 251 3.64 2.44 20.39
C ASP A 251 2.93 3.44 21.32
N ARG A 252 1.63 3.26 21.50
CA ARG A 252 0.80 4.11 22.37
C ARG A 252 0.39 3.43 23.68
N ARG A 253 0.85 2.20 23.95
CA ARG A 253 0.48 1.45 25.17
C ARG A 253 0.89 2.17 26.46
N ARG A 254 1.89 3.05 26.40
CA ARG A 254 2.43 3.81 27.54
C ARG A 254 1.79 5.18 27.73
N ASP A 255 0.93 5.62 26.81
CA ASP A 255 0.33 6.96 26.84
C ASP A 255 -0.90 7.04 27.77
N GLY A 256 -1.32 5.92 28.37
CA GLY A 256 -2.42 5.84 29.34
C GLY A 256 -3.83 5.75 28.74
N GLY A 257 -3.98 5.94 27.42
CA GLY A 257 -5.25 5.77 26.71
C GLY A 257 -5.59 4.30 26.44
N GLN A 258 -6.89 3.95 26.51
CA GLN A 258 -7.36 2.57 26.24
C GLN A 258 -7.06 2.13 24.80
N ASN A 259 -7.21 3.04 23.83
CA ASN A 259 -6.96 2.76 22.40
C ASN A 259 -5.52 2.32 22.12
N GLY A 260 -4.56 2.73 22.96
CA GLY A 260 -3.15 2.38 22.78
C GLY A 260 -2.87 0.88 22.87
N GLN A 261 -3.76 0.09 23.49
CA GLN A 261 -3.64 -1.38 23.56
C GLN A 261 -4.00 -2.07 22.24
N THR A 262 -4.78 -1.41 21.39
CA THR A 262 -5.13 -1.91 20.07
C THR A 262 -4.11 -1.44 19.04
N LEU A 263 -3.63 -2.38 18.22
CA LEU A 263 -2.77 -2.09 17.08
C LEU A 263 -3.61 -1.92 15.82
N VAL A 264 -3.46 -0.79 15.13
CA VAL A 264 -4.01 -0.58 13.80
C VAL A 264 -2.92 -0.79 12.76
N ILE A 265 -3.03 -1.84 11.94
CA ILE A 265 -2.15 -2.07 10.78
C ILE A 265 -2.78 -1.36 9.58
N CYS A 266 -2.03 -0.43 8.98
CA CYS A 266 -2.53 0.45 7.92
C CYS A 266 -2.06 -0.02 6.53
N CYS A 267 -3.01 -0.35 5.65
CA CYS A 267 -2.79 -0.70 4.25
C CYS A 267 -3.14 0.49 3.35
N GLU A 268 -2.14 1.03 2.68
CA GLU A 268 -2.25 2.26 1.89
C GLU A 268 -2.93 2.07 0.52
N GLY A 269 -3.23 3.20 -0.12
CA GLY A 269 -3.76 3.25 -1.48
C GLY A 269 -2.69 3.11 -2.56
N ASN A 270 -3.08 3.17 -3.82
CA ASN A 270 -2.21 2.89 -4.98
C ASN A 270 -1.09 3.91 -5.24
N ALA A 271 -1.19 5.09 -4.63
CA ALA A 271 -0.15 6.13 -4.52
C ALA A 271 0.03 6.56 -3.06
N GLY A 272 -0.45 5.77 -2.10
CA GLY A 272 -0.33 6.03 -0.68
C GLY A 272 1.01 5.52 -0.15
N PHE A 273 1.52 6.23 0.85
CA PHE A 273 2.76 5.91 1.56
C PHE A 273 2.51 6.11 3.05
N TYR A 274 2.97 5.20 3.91
CA TYR A 274 2.66 5.29 5.34
C TYR A 274 3.12 6.62 5.96
N GLU A 275 4.16 7.24 5.40
CA GLU A 275 4.74 8.48 5.89
C GLU A 275 3.73 9.63 5.89
N VAL A 276 2.75 9.60 4.99
CA VAL A 276 1.82 10.71 4.72
C VAL A 276 0.37 10.26 4.50
N GLY A 277 0.11 8.96 4.61
CA GLY A 277 -1.16 8.34 4.24
C GLY A 277 -2.09 8.05 5.42
N CYS A 278 -2.79 6.94 5.31
CA CYS A 278 -3.90 6.55 6.18
C CYS A 278 -3.47 6.22 7.62
N MET A 279 -2.17 5.98 7.87
CA MET A 279 -1.61 5.81 9.22
C MET A 279 -1.91 6.98 10.18
N ASN A 280 -2.06 8.20 9.68
CA ASN A 280 -2.32 9.38 10.51
C ASN A 280 -3.69 9.30 11.21
N THR A 281 -4.71 8.74 10.56
CA THR A 281 -6.08 8.69 11.09
C THR A 281 -6.18 7.92 12.42
N PRO A 282 -5.76 6.65 12.53
CA PRO A 282 -5.77 5.95 13.81
C PRO A 282 -4.75 6.52 14.81
N LEU A 283 -3.66 7.12 14.33
CA LEU A 283 -2.66 7.72 15.21
C LEU A 283 -3.22 8.95 15.96
N GLU A 284 -4.02 9.77 15.29
CA GLU A 284 -4.79 10.86 15.89
C GLU A 284 -5.91 10.33 16.82
N GLY A 285 -6.47 9.16 16.50
CA GLY A 285 -7.41 8.44 17.36
C GLY A 285 -6.79 7.80 18.62
N GLY A 286 -5.47 7.94 18.84
CA GLY A 286 -4.78 7.46 20.03
C GLY A 286 -4.43 5.97 20.03
N TYR A 287 -4.53 5.30 18.87
CA TYR A 287 -4.17 3.88 18.73
C TYR A 287 -2.66 3.67 18.60
N SER A 288 -2.18 2.48 18.96
CA SER A 288 -0.87 2.02 18.45
C SER A 288 -1.01 1.76 16.96
N VAL A 289 -0.04 2.16 16.14
CA VAL A 289 -0.18 2.06 14.67
C VAL A 289 1.06 1.47 14.03
N LEU A 290 0.85 0.56 13.08
CA LEU A 290 1.88 0.00 12.21
C LEU A 290 1.57 0.32 10.76
N GLY A 291 2.31 1.28 10.20
CA GLY A 291 2.28 1.62 8.78
C GLY A 291 3.36 0.87 8.03
N TRP A 292 3.10 0.55 6.77
CA TRP A 292 4.05 -0.13 5.89
C TRP A 292 3.87 0.30 4.44
N ASN A 293 4.95 0.23 3.65
CA ASN A 293 4.92 0.56 2.24
C ASN A 293 4.83 -0.71 1.38
N HIS A 294 3.93 -0.70 0.39
CA HIS A 294 3.79 -1.75 -0.63
C HIS A 294 5.13 -2.15 -1.25
N PRO A 295 5.33 -3.40 -1.70
CA PRO A 295 6.46 -3.78 -2.54
C PRO A 295 6.74 -2.78 -3.68
N GLY A 296 7.96 -2.23 -3.70
CA GLY A 296 8.39 -1.22 -4.65
C GLY A 296 8.04 0.24 -4.32
N PHE A 297 7.45 0.52 -3.15
CA PHE A 297 7.12 1.87 -2.68
C PHE A 297 8.13 2.33 -1.63
N GLY A 298 8.60 3.58 -1.73
CA GLY A 298 9.42 4.21 -0.70
C GLY A 298 10.70 3.41 -0.46
N GLY A 299 10.92 2.97 0.77
CA GLY A 299 12.03 2.07 1.12
C GLY A 299 11.84 0.61 0.69
N SER A 300 10.61 0.16 0.42
CA SER A 300 10.33 -1.24 0.11
C SER A 300 10.86 -1.66 -1.27
N THR A 301 11.45 -2.84 -1.36
CA THR A 301 11.92 -3.42 -2.64
C THR A 301 10.83 -4.26 -3.30
N GLY A 302 11.09 -4.76 -4.50
CA GLY A 302 10.15 -5.60 -5.25
C GLY A 302 9.15 -4.81 -6.09
N VAL A 303 8.01 -5.43 -6.38
CA VAL A 303 6.95 -4.89 -7.23
C VAL A 303 5.57 -5.31 -6.72
N PRO A 304 4.52 -4.50 -6.88
CA PRO A 304 3.22 -4.73 -6.24
C PRO A 304 2.33 -5.66 -7.10
N PHE A 305 2.70 -6.93 -7.20
CA PHE A 305 1.77 -7.96 -7.66
C PHE A 305 0.95 -8.52 -6.49
N PRO A 306 -0.25 -9.07 -6.73
CA PRO A 306 -1.10 -9.62 -5.67
C PRO A 306 -0.37 -10.56 -4.70
N GLN A 307 0.55 -11.39 -5.21
CA GLN A 307 1.31 -12.33 -4.37
C GLN A 307 2.36 -11.62 -3.51
N ASN A 308 3.02 -10.58 -4.05
CA ASN A 308 3.99 -9.80 -3.29
C ASN A 308 3.30 -8.99 -2.18
N GLU A 309 2.11 -8.45 -2.45
CA GLU A 309 1.26 -7.79 -1.44
C GLU A 309 0.93 -8.72 -0.27
N ALA A 310 0.47 -9.94 -0.57
CA ALA A 310 0.19 -10.95 0.45
C ALA A 310 1.45 -11.34 1.26
N ASN A 311 2.58 -11.58 0.58
CA ASN A 311 3.85 -11.88 1.24
C ASN A 311 4.33 -10.74 2.16
N ALA A 312 4.12 -9.48 1.75
CA ALA A 312 4.48 -8.31 2.54
C ALA A 312 3.58 -8.18 3.77
N MET A 313 2.27 -8.34 3.60
CA MET A 313 1.32 -8.28 4.72
C MET A 313 1.54 -9.39 5.74
N ASP A 314 1.88 -10.59 5.27
CA ASP A 314 2.22 -11.71 6.14
C ASP A 314 3.35 -11.35 7.11
N VAL A 315 4.48 -10.86 6.60
CA VAL A 315 5.63 -10.51 7.45
C VAL A 315 5.31 -9.34 8.39
N VAL A 316 4.43 -8.41 7.98
CA VAL A 316 3.95 -7.29 8.82
C VAL A 316 3.12 -7.81 10.01
N ILE A 317 2.20 -8.74 9.79
CA ILE A 317 1.41 -9.37 10.86
C ILE A 317 2.30 -10.20 11.78
N GLN A 318 3.21 -10.99 11.22
CA GLN A 318 4.17 -11.80 11.98
C GLN A 318 5.07 -10.91 12.85
N PHE A 319 5.47 -9.75 12.35
CA PHE A 319 6.21 -8.75 13.13
C PHE A 319 5.39 -8.20 14.29
N ALA A 320 4.11 -7.86 14.05
CA ALA A 320 3.20 -7.40 15.10
C ALA A 320 3.06 -8.40 16.25
N ILE A 321 2.89 -9.68 15.94
CA ILE A 321 2.68 -10.73 16.94
C ILE A 321 3.98 -11.07 17.66
N HIS A 322 5.03 -11.42 16.91
CA HIS A 322 6.23 -12.03 17.48
C HIS A 322 7.27 -11.03 17.99
N LYS A 323 7.23 -9.78 17.52
CA LYS A 323 8.20 -8.74 17.94
C LYS A 323 7.57 -7.59 18.70
N LEU A 324 6.38 -7.15 18.30
CA LEU A 324 5.69 -6.06 18.99
C LEU A 324 4.82 -6.55 20.17
N GLY A 325 4.48 -7.84 20.16
CA GLY A 325 3.77 -8.52 21.26
C GLY A 325 2.28 -8.22 21.31
N PHE A 326 1.65 -7.93 20.17
CA PHE A 326 0.19 -7.81 20.08
C PHE A 326 -0.45 -9.16 19.80
N GLN A 327 -1.61 -9.42 20.41
CA GLN A 327 -2.42 -10.58 20.07
C GLN A 327 -3.27 -10.28 18.84
N LEU A 328 -3.61 -11.29 18.03
CA LEU A 328 -4.49 -11.14 16.87
C LEU A 328 -5.82 -10.46 17.24
N THR A 329 -6.37 -10.79 18.41
CA THR A 329 -7.61 -10.23 18.95
C THR A 329 -7.54 -8.74 19.31
N ASP A 330 -6.34 -8.16 19.33
CA ASP A 330 -6.07 -6.75 19.61
C ASP A 330 -5.59 -5.99 18.36
N ILE A 331 -5.67 -6.62 17.18
CA ILE A 331 -5.26 -6.03 15.90
C ILE A 331 -6.47 -5.64 15.07
N VAL A 332 -6.52 -4.39 14.62
CA VAL A 332 -7.43 -3.91 13.58
C VAL A 332 -6.65 -3.72 12.31
N VAL A 333 -7.17 -4.21 11.17
CA VAL A 333 -6.60 -3.88 9.86
C VAL A 333 -7.41 -2.75 9.25
N TYR A 334 -6.76 -1.62 8.99
CA TYR A 334 -7.35 -0.47 8.33
C TYR A 334 -6.79 -0.35 6.92
N ALA A 335 -7.67 -0.28 5.93
CA ALA A 335 -7.26 -0.10 4.54
C ALA A 335 -7.97 1.07 3.89
N TRP A 336 -7.22 1.74 3.01
CA TRP A 336 -7.76 2.73 2.09
C TRP A 336 -7.66 2.23 0.63
N SER A 337 -8.75 2.36 -0.13
CA SER A 337 -8.75 2.09 -1.57
C SER A 337 -8.27 0.68 -1.93
N ILE A 338 -7.27 0.57 -2.82
CA ILE A 338 -6.66 -0.69 -3.26
C ILE A 338 -6.04 -1.50 -2.11
N GLY A 339 -5.64 -0.85 -1.01
CA GLY A 339 -5.15 -1.53 0.19
C GLY A 339 -6.18 -2.47 0.79
N GLY A 340 -7.46 -2.33 0.42
CA GLY A 340 -8.53 -3.25 0.80
C GLY A 340 -8.28 -4.68 0.35
N PHE A 341 -7.59 -4.90 -0.77
CA PHE A 341 -7.17 -6.25 -1.19
C PHE A 341 -6.24 -6.89 -0.16
N THR A 342 -5.23 -6.14 0.27
CA THR A 342 -4.23 -6.64 1.21
C THR A 342 -4.84 -6.83 2.59
N ALA A 343 -5.75 -5.95 3.00
CA ALA A 343 -6.50 -6.09 4.25
C ALA A 343 -7.48 -7.27 4.25
N SER A 344 -8.23 -7.49 3.16
CA SER A 344 -9.13 -8.65 3.05
C SER A 344 -8.34 -9.96 3.03
N TRP A 345 -7.16 -9.98 2.40
CA TRP A 345 -6.26 -11.14 2.46
C TRP A 345 -5.78 -11.41 3.89
N ALA A 346 -5.43 -10.38 4.64
CA ALA A 346 -4.98 -10.48 6.03
C ALA A 346 -6.04 -11.15 6.91
N VAL A 347 -7.26 -10.61 6.94
CA VAL A 347 -8.33 -11.14 7.81
C VAL A 347 -8.87 -12.49 7.35
N MET A 348 -8.76 -12.82 6.06
CA MET A 348 -9.03 -14.17 5.57
C MET A 348 -8.00 -15.18 6.10
N SER A 349 -6.72 -14.79 6.15
CA SER A 349 -5.61 -15.68 6.48
C SER A 349 -5.37 -15.78 7.99
N TYR A 350 -5.73 -14.73 8.73
CA TYR A 350 -5.65 -14.60 10.18
C TYR A 350 -7.05 -14.26 10.73
N PRO A 351 -7.97 -15.25 10.78
CA PRO A 351 -9.38 -15.01 11.12
C PRO A 351 -9.60 -14.56 12.57
N GLU A 352 -8.61 -14.72 13.45
CA GLU A 352 -8.63 -14.23 14.84
C GLU A 352 -8.36 -12.72 14.96
N ILE A 353 -8.00 -12.04 13.86
CA ILE A 353 -7.86 -10.57 13.82
C ILE A 353 -9.15 -9.93 14.35
N GLN A 354 -9.00 -8.92 15.21
CA GLN A 354 -10.11 -8.25 15.90
C GLN A 354 -11.19 -7.77 14.95
N SER A 355 -10.81 -7.03 13.90
CA SER A 355 -11.74 -6.46 12.93
C SER A 355 -11.01 -5.86 11.72
N VAL A 356 -11.78 -5.53 10.68
CA VAL A 356 -11.29 -4.80 9.50
C VAL A 356 -12.12 -3.55 9.23
N VAL A 357 -11.44 -2.46 8.88
CA VAL A 357 -12.04 -1.20 8.44
C VAL A 357 -11.59 -0.93 7.01
N LEU A 358 -12.53 -0.86 6.07
CA LEU A 358 -12.27 -0.60 4.65
C LEU A 358 -12.84 0.76 4.26
N ASP A 359 -11.96 1.76 4.09
CA ASP A 359 -12.31 3.09 3.62
C ASP A 359 -12.13 3.22 2.11
N ALA A 360 -13.19 3.65 1.42
CA ALA A 360 -13.18 3.88 -0.01
C ALA A 360 -12.67 2.68 -0.82
N SER A 361 -13.04 1.46 -0.41
CA SER A 361 -12.60 0.23 -1.08
C SER A 361 -13.69 -0.34 -2.00
N PHE A 362 -13.35 -1.43 -2.68
CA PHE A 362 -14.16 -2.04 -3.74
C PHE A 362 -14.27 -3.56 -3.56
N ASP A 363 -15.19 -4.18 -4.29
CA ASP A 363 -15.40 -5.63 -4.28
C ASP A 363 -14.46 -6.38 -5.24
N ASP A 364 -14.26 -5.85 -6.44
CA ASP A 364 -13.48 -6.44 -7.52
C ASP A 364 -12.85 -5.34 -8.39
N LEU A 365 -11.60 -5.53 -8.81
CA LEU A 365 -10.89 -4.60 -9.68
C LEU A 365 -11.46 -4.55 -11.11
N LEU A 366 -11.98 -5.65 -11.65
CA LEU A 366 -12.31 -5.74 -13.07
C LEU A 366 -13.28 -4.64 -13.55
N PRO A 367 -14.40 -4.34 -12.86
CA PRO A 367 -15.30 -3.26 -13.26
C PRO A 367 -14.61 -1.88 -13.32
N LEU A 368 -13.72 -1.59 -12.37
CA LEU A 368 -12.96 -0.34 -12.33
C LEU A 368 -11.93 -0.26 -13.47
N ALA A 369 -11.26 -1.36 -13.77
CA ALA A 369 -10.34 -1.43 -14.91
C ALA A 369 -11.07 -1.23 -16.25
N LEU A 370 -12.27 -1.80 -16.40
CA LEU A 370 -13.08 -1.63 -17.61
C LEU A 370 -13.62 -0.22 -17.78
N LYS A 371 -13.90 0.52 -16.70
CA LYS A 371 -14.27 1.95 -16.76
C LYS A 371 -13.17 2.80 -17.41
N VAL A 372 -11.90 2.52 -17.07
CA VAL A 372 -10.76 3.36 -17.47
C VAL A 372 -10.23 3.00 -18.85
N MET A 373 -10.34 1.72 -19.24
CA MET A 373 -9.77 1.21 -20.49
C MET A 373 -10.75 1.33 -21.67
N PRO A 374 -10.26 1.46 -22.90
CA PRO A 374 -11.14 1.49 -24.08
C PRO A 374 -11.99 0.21 -24.21
N ASP A 375 -13.26 0.36 -24.57
CA ASP A 375 -14.20 -0.76 -24.73
C ASP A 375 -13.71 -1.84 -25.70
N SER A 376 -12.98 -1.45 -26.74
CA SER A 376 -12.40 -2.38 -27.72
C SER A 376 -11.37 -3.34 -27.11
N TRP A 377 -10.83 -3.04 -25.92
CA TRP A 377 -9.84 -3.85 -25.22
C TRP A 377 -10.46 -4.72 -24.14
N ARG A 378 -11.78 -4.69 -23.95
CA ARG A 378 -12.48 -5.40 -22.86
C ARG A 378 -12.06 -6.87 -22.68
N PRO A 379 -11.97 -7.73 -23.73
CA PRO A 379 -11.54 -9.12 -23.55
C PRO A 379 -10.10 -9.26 -23.05
N LEU A 380 -9.21 -8.38 -23.54
CA LEU A 380 -7.80 -8.37 -23.16
C LEU A 380 -7.61 -7.87 -21.72
N VAL A 381 -8.32 -6.81 -21.34
CA VAL A 381 -8.32 -6.27 -19.96
C VAL A 381 -8.85 -7.33 -19.00
N GLN A 382 -9.98 -7.96 -19.32
CA GLN A 382 -10.55 -9.03 -18.51
C GLN A 382 -9.56 -10.18 -18.33
N HIS A 383 -8.93 -10.64 -19.40
CA HIS A 383 -7.92 -11.68 -19.32
C HIS A 383 -6.73 -11.26 -18.45
N THR A 384 -6.17 -10.07 -18.70
CA THR A 384 -5.00 -9.54 -17.99
C THR A 384 -5.26 -9.40 -16.50
N VAL A 385 -6.39 -8.77 -16.13
CA VAL A 385 -6.79 -8.58 -14.73
C VAL A 385 -6.96 -9.94 -14.04
N ARG A 386 -7.75 -10.85 -14.63
CA ARG A 386 -8.02 -12.14 -13.99
C ARG A 386 -6.81 -13.05 -13.87
N GLN A 387 -5.83 -12.95 -14.76
CA GLN A 387 -4.63 -13.79 -14.72
C GLN A 387 -3.51 -13.21 -13.85
N TYR A 388 -3.30 -11.90 -13.88
CA TYR A 388 -2.10 -11.29 -13.28
C TYR A 388 -2.41 -10.32 -12.13
N MET A 389 -3.59 -9.69 -12.12
CA MET A 389 -3.96 -8.63 -11.17
C MET A 389 -5.34 -8.90 -10.56
N ASN A 390 -5.63 -10.14 -10.16
CA ASN A 390 -6.96 -10.51 -9.66
C ASN A 390 -7.17 -10.00 -8.23
N LEU A 391 -7.51 -8.73 -8.09
CA LEU A 391 -7.84 -8.12 -6.81
C LEU A 391 -9.34 -8.25 -6.55
N ASN A 392 -9.72 -9.37 -5.92
CA ASN A 392 -11.10 -9.70 -5.56
C ASN A 392 -11.25 -9.67 -4.04
N ASN A 393 -11.51 -8.47 -3.52
CA ASN A 393 -11.60 -8.22 -2.08
C ASN A 393 -12.81 -8.93 -1.48
N ALA A 394 -13.92 -8.99 -2.23
CA ALA A 394 -15.12 -9.68 -1.78
C ALA A 394 -14.83 -11.16 -1.50
N GLU A 395 -14.25 -11.89 -2.45
CA GLU A 395 -13.96 -13.33 -2.30
C GLU A 395 -13.10 -13.65 -1.07
N GLN A 396 -12.18 -12.75 -0.73
CA GLN A 396 -11.36 -12.86 0.48
C GLN A 396 -12.16 -12.51 1.74
N LEU A 397 -12.85 -11.36 1.72
CA LEU A 397 -13.60 -10.84 2.87
C LEU A 397 -14.75 -11.77 3.29
N LEU A 398 -15.39 -12.46 2.34
CA LEU A 398 -16.45 -13.44 2.63
C LEU A 398 -15.99 -14.58 3.55
N LYS A 399 -14.69 -14.89 3.57
CA LYS A 399 -14.12 -15.96 4.40
C LYS A 399 -13.81 -15.50 5.83
N TYR A 400 -13.86 -14.20 6.07
CA TYR A 400 -13.70 -13.63 7.41
C TYR A 400 -15.05 -13.50 8.10
N GLN A 401 -15.17 -14.07 9.30
CA GLN A 401 -16.41 -14.04 10.09
C GLN A 401 -16.44 -12.90 11.10
N GLY A 402 -15.30 -12.23 11.33
CA GLY A 402 -15.24 -11.16 12.31
C GLY A 402 -15.91 -9.85 11.86
N PRO A 403 -15.87 -8.82 12.71
CA PRO A 403 -16.48 -7.52 12.47
C PRO A 403 -15.85 -6.76 11.28
N VAL A 404 -16.70 -6.17 10.44
CA VAL A 404 -16.32 -5.41 9.24
C VAL A 404 -16.99 -4.04 9.29
N LEU A 405 -16.23 -2.98 9.08
CA LEU A 405 -16.75 -1.63 8.80
C LEU A 405 -16.33 -1.19 7.41
N LEU A 406 -17.30 -0.80 6.60
CA LEU A 406 -17.10 -0.18 5.30
C LEU A 406 -17.39 1.31 5.43
N ILE A 407 -16.43 2.15 5.04
CA ILE A 407 -16.63 3.60 4.94
C ILE A 407 -16.81 3.92 3.46
N ARG A 408 -18.04 4.22 3.08
CA ARG A 408 -18.42 4.57 1.71
C ARG A 408 -18.35 6.08 1.55
N ARG A 409 -17.42 6.52 0.71
CA ARG A 409 -17.33 7.91 0.28
C ARG A 409 -18.40 8.20 -0.76
N THR A 410 -19.33 9.11 -0.46
CA THR A 410 -20.51 9.31 -1.32
C THR A 410 -20.22 10.12 -2.58
N ARG A 411 -19.10 10.86 -2.64
CA ARG A 411 -18.66 11.63 -3.81
C ARG A 411 -17.38 11.06 -4.44
N ASP A 412 -17.18 9.74 -4.34
CA ASP A 412 -15.97 9.06 -4.79
C ASP A 412 -15.88 8.97 -6.32
N GLU A 413 -14.84 9.55 -6.90
CA GLU A 413 -14.60 9.58 -8.34
C GLU A 413 -13.80 8.38 -8.87
N ILE A 414 -13.12 7.64 -7.98
CA ILE A 414 -12.17 6.57 -8.31
C ILE A 414 -12.84 5.19 -8.24
N ILE A 415 -13.66 4.96 -7.21
CA ILE A 415 -14.25 3.65 -6.88
C ILE A 415 -15.69 3.52 -7.39
N THR A 416 -16.12 4.45 -8.24
CA THR A 416 -17.38 4.42 -8.99
C THR A 416 -17.18 3.88 -10.40
N THR A 417 -18.20 3.28 -11.03
CA THR A 417 -18.10 2.80 -12.43
C THR A 417 -18.61 3.80 -13.47
N THR A 418 -19.46 4.76 -13.08
CA THR A 418 -20.05 5.76 -14.00
C THR A 418 -19.55 7.17 -13.68
N GLY A 419 -19.49 7.56 -12.40
CA GLY A 419 -18.97 8.84 -11.93
C GLY A 419 -19.36 9.15 -10.48
N PRO A 420 -18.86 10.25 -9.89
CA PRO A 420 -19.11 10.60 -8.49
C PRO A 420 -20.56 11.03 -8.18
N GLU A 421 -21.33 11.45 -9.19
CA GLU A 421 -22.74 11.83 -9.04
C GLU A 421 -23.68 10.62 -8.88
N ASP A 422 -23.22 9.44 -9.30
CA ASP A 422 -23.98 8.20 -9.24
C ASP A 422 -23.45 7.32 -8.10
N VAL A 423 -23.99 7.56 -6.91
CA VAL A 423 -23.61 6.85 -5.68
C VAL A 423 -23.84 5.34 -5.80
N MET A 424 -24.79 4.90 -6.64
CA MET A 424 -25.10 3.48 -6.84
C MET A 424 -23.97 2.75 -7.56
N SER A 425 -23.19 3.46 -8.38
CA SER A 425 -22.04 2.90 -9.09
C SER A 425 -20.81 2.65 -8.21
N ASN A 426 -20.83 3.09 -6.94
CA ASN A 426 -19.75 2.88 -6.00
C ASN A 426 -19.56 1.38 -5.68
N ARG A 427 -18.37 0.83 -5.94
CA ARG A 427 -18.08 -0.60 -5.75
C ARG A 427 -18.12 -1.07 -4.29
N GLY A 428 -18.09 -0.15 -3.33
CA GLY A 428 -18.37 -0.47 -1.92
C GLY A 428 -19.79 -1.01 -1.72
N ASN A 429 -20.75 -0.60 -2.54
CA ASN A 429 -22.13 -1.11 -2.53
C ASN A 429 -22.17 -2.60 -2.87
N ASP A 430 -21.49 -3.01 -3.95
CA ASP A 430 -21.37 -4.41 -4.34
C ASP A 430 -20.65 -5.25 -3.28
N LEU A 431 -19.64 -4.67 -2.62
CA LEU A 431 -18.91 -5.35 -1.55
C LEU A 431 -19.83 -5.65 -0.36
N LEU A 432 -20.62 -4.67 0.08
CA LEU A 432 -21.61 -4.86 1.15
C LEU A 432 -22.66 -5.89 0.75
N LEU A 433 -23.23 -5.77 -0.45
CA LEU A 433 -24.27 -6.69 -0.92
C LEU A 433 -23.76 -8.14 -0.92
N LYS A 434 -22.58 -8.40 -1.47
CA LYS A 434 -21.97 -9.73 -1.45
C LYS A 434 -21.75 -10.25 -0.03
N LEU A 435 -21.25 -9.40 0.87
CA LEU A 435 -21.02 -9.75 2.27
C LEU A 435 -22.31 -10.12 2.99
N LEU A 436 -23.36 -9.31 2.84
CA LEU A 436 -24.65 -9.57 3.46
C LEU A 436 -25.32 -10.82 2.87
N GLN A 437 -25.26 -11.00 1.55
CA GLN A 437 -25.82 -12.19 0.88
C GLN A 437 -25.15 -13.47 1.36
N PHE A 438 -23.83 -13.44 1.61
CA PHE A 438 -23.10 -14.58 2.12
C PHE A 438 -23.38 -14.86 3.60
N ARG A 439 -23.39 -13.83 4.45
CA ARG A 439 -23.61 -13.98 5.91
C ARG A 439 -25.07 -14.26 6.27
N TYR A 440 -26.02 -13.69 5.52
CA TYR A 440 -27.45 -13.71 5.82
C TYR A 440 -28.31 -14.16 4.63
N PRO A 441 -28.05 -15.33 4.02
CA PRO A 441 -28.73 -15.76 2.78
C PRO A 441 -30.24 -15.91 2.94
N LYS A 442 -30.72 -16.21 4.16
CA LYS A 442 -32.16 -16.33 4.47
C LYS A 442 -32.87 -14.98 4.55
N ILE A 443 -32.14 -13.91 4.84
CA ILE A 443 -32.70 -12.54 4.94
C ILE A 443 -32.50 -11.81 3.62
N MET A 444 -31.34 -12.01 2.98
CA MET A 444 -30.98 -11.45 1.68
C MET A 444 -31.60 -12.23 0.52
N THR A 445 -32.92 -12.46 0.60
CA THR A 445 -33.74 -12.89 -0.54
C THR A 445 -33.85 -11.77 -1.58
N ASP A 446 -34.55 -11.99 -2.69
CA ASP A 446 -34.76 -10.96 -3.72
C ASP A 446 -35.33 -9.66 -3.14
N GLU A 447 -36.24 -9.78 -2.15
CA GLU A 447 -36.78 -8.64 -1.43
C GLU A 447 -35.71 -7.94 -0.60
N GLY A 448 -34.97 -8.67 0.24
CA GLY A 448 -33.93 -8.09 1.09
C GLY A 448 -32.84 -7.40 0.26
N VAL A 449 -32.44 -7.98 -0.88
CA VAL A 449 -31.50 -7.37 -1.82
C VAL A 449 -32.09 -6.08 -2.40
N ARG A 450 -33.37 -6.05 -2.76
CA ARG A 450 -34.04 -4.85 -3.27
C ARG A 450 -34.07 -3.72 -2.24
N VAL A 451 -34.45 -4.02 -1.00
CA VAL A 451 -34.48 -3.04 0.10
C VAL A 451 -33.09 -2.47 0.38
N VAL A 452 -32.07 -3.32 0.47
CA VAL A 452 -30.69 -2.86 0.69
C VAL A 452 -30.20 -2.02 -0.49
N ARG A 453 -30.53 -2.37 -1.74
CA ARG A 453 -30.20 -1.55 -2.92
C ARG A 453 -30.90 -0.18 -2.88
N GLN A 454 -32.15 -0.12 -2.44
CA GLN A 454 -32.87 1.15 -2.25
C GLN A 454 -32.17 2.03 -1.20
N TRP A 455 -31.75 1.44 -0.08
CA TRP A 455 -30.97 2.14 0.94
C TRP A 455 -29.61 2.62 0.40
N LEU A 456 -28.89 1.78 -0.34
CA LEU A 456 -27.61 2.14 -0.97
C LEU A 456 -27.75 3.28 -2.00
N GLY A 457 -28.93 3.43 -2.59
CA GLY A 457 -29.25 4.53 -3.50
C GLY A 457 -29.44 5.87 -2.79
N SER A 458 -29.55 5.88 -1.47
CA SER A 458 -29.66 7.10 -0.68
C SER A 458 -28.29 7.79 -0.61
N SER A 459 -28.26 9.03 -1.06
CA SER A 459 -27.06 9.88 -1.16
C SER A 459 -26.82 10.72 0.09
N ASN A 460 -27.89 10.95 0.87
CA ASN A 460 -27.90 11.81 2.04
C ASN A 460 -28.70 11.20 3.22
N PRO A 461 -28.50 11.69 4.46
CA PRO A 461 -29.17 11.15 5.64
C PRO A 461 -30.71 11.25 5.62
N LEU A 462 -31.27 12.22 4.89
CA LEU A 462 -32.74 12.40 4.80
C LEU A 462 -33.37 11.30 3.94
N GLU A 463 -32.76 10.98 2.80
CA GLU A 463 -33.18 9.86 1.95
C GLU A 463 -33.07 8.53 2.69
N GLU A 464 -31.96 8.33 3.42
CA GLU A 464 -31.76 7.14 4.26
C GLU A 464 -32.85 7.02 5.33
N ALA A 465 -33.16 8.12 6.05
CA ALA A 465 -34.22 8.15 7.05
C ALA A 465 -35.62 7.89 6.44
N SER A 466 -35.86 8.34 5.21
CA SER A 466 -37.10 8.08 4.47
C SER A 466 -37.27 6.59 4.17
N VAL A 467 -36.20 5.91 3.73
CA VAL A 467 -36.21 4.45 3.52
C VAL A 467 -36.53 3.73 4.83
N TYR A 468 -35.86 4.10 5.93
CA TYR A 468 -36.12 3.48 7.25
C TYR A 468 -37.55 3.67 7.72
N SER A 469 -38.07 4.89 7.60
CA SER A 469 -39.44 5.21 7.98
C SER A 469 -40.46 4.45 7.13
N GLY A 470 -40.18 4.29 5.82
CA GLY A 470 -41.04 3.56 4.90
C GLY A 470 -41.12 2.05 5.16
N TYR A 471 -40.10 1.47 5.80
CA TYR A 471 -40.09 0.08 6.24
C TYR A 471 -40.32 -0.08 7.75
N GLU A 472 -40.68 1.00 8.47
CA GLU A 472 -40.96 1.00 9.91
C GLU A 472 -39.83 0.35 10.74
N VAL A 473 -38.57 0.62 10.38
CA VAL A 473 -37.41 0.02 11.05
C VAL A 473 -37.20 0.65 12.42
N ASP A 474 -37.31 -0.17 13.47
CA ASP A 474 -36.97 0.18 14.86
C ASP A 474 -35.61 -0.44 15.24
N ASP A 475 -34.59 0.39 15.36
CA ASP A 475 -33.22 -0.01 15.70
C ASP A 475 -33.15 -0.70 17.09
N ASP A 476 -33.88 -0.20 18.09
CA ASP A 476 -33.86 -0.74 19.45
C ASP A 476 -34.53 -2.11 19.49
N TRP A 477 -35.66 -2.24 18.79
CA TRP A 477 -36.31 -3.53 18.61
C TRP A 477 -35.40 -4.52 17.87
N CYS A 478 -34.78 -4.13 16.75
CA CYS A 478 -33.84 -4.98 16.01
C CYS A 478 -32.67 -5.45 16.90
N VAL A 479 -32.07 -4.56 17.70
CA VAL A 479 -31.00 -4.92 18.63
C VAL A 479 -31.51 -5.89 19.70
N SER A 480 -32.70 -5.65 20.27
CA SER A 480 -33.29 -6.55 21.28
C SER A 480 -33.52 -7.98 20.75
N VAL A 481 -33.99 -8.10 19.50
CA VAL A 481 -34.19 -9.38 18.83
C VAL A 481 -32.84 -10.08 18.63
N LEU A 482 -31.81 -9.35 18.18
CA LEU A 482 -30.47 -9.92 18.02
C LEU A 482 -29.88 -10.39 19.36
N GLN A 483 -30.01 -9.61 20.42
CA GLN A 483 -29.53 -9.96 21.76
C GLN A 483 -30.23 -11.20 22.30
N SER A 484 -31.56 -11.32 22.11
CA SER A 484 -32.31 -12.52 22.49
C SER A 484 -31.79 -13.77 21.76
N TYR A 485 -31.45 -13.64 20.47
CA TYR A 485 -30.92 -14.73 19.67
C TYR A 485 -29.49 -15.14 20.08
N GLN A 486 -28.66 -14.17 20.48
CA GLN A 486 -27.31 -14.42 21.02
C GLN A 486 -27.36 -15.11 22.39
N ALA A 487 -28.34 -14.79 23.24
CA ALA A 487 -28.50 -15.48 24.51
C ALA A 487 -28.84 -16.98 24.33
N ASP A 488 -29.55 -17.32 23.25
CA ASP A 488 -29.93 -18.69 22.91
C ASP A 488 -28.84 -19.47 22.14
N ARG A 489 -27.82 -18.80 21.57
CA ARG A 489 -26.75 -19.42 20.78
C ARG A 489 -25.42 -18.67 20.87
N ASP A 490 -24.32 -19.39 21.03
CA ASP A 490 -22.92 -18.88 20.96
C ASP A 490 -22.50 -18.43 19.56
N VAL A 491 -23.29 -17.60 18.87
CA VAL A 491 -22.95 -17.06 17.54
C VAL A 491 -23.08 -15.54 17.56
N LEU A 492 -21.97 -14.86 17.31
CA LEU A 492 -21.93 -13.42 17.10
C LEU A 492 -22.56 -13.11 15.74
N PHE A 493 -23.82 -12.70 15.71
CA PHE A 493 -24.56 -12.35 14.49
C PHE A 493 -25.02 -10.89 14.53
N PRO A 494 -24.27 -9.95 13.95
CA PRO A 494 -24.77 -8.58 13.81
C PRO A 494 -25.60 -8.43 12.52
N TRP A 495 -26.91 -8.16 12.57
CA TRP A 495 -27.70 -7.84 11.37
C TRP A 495 -28.19 -6.38 11.38
N SER A 496 -27.57 -5.54 10.55
CA SER A 496 -28.11 -4.27 10.03
C SER A 496 -27.10 -3.66 9.06
N ALA A 497 -27.53 -3.28 7.85
CA ALA A 497 -26.63 -2.73 6.82
C ALA A 497 -25.90 -1.47 7.30
N ARG A 498 -26.56 -0.61 8.08
CA ARG A 498 -26.00 0.63 8.67
C ARG A 498 -24.94 0.37 9.73
N LYS A 499 -24.91 -0.84 10.31
CA LYS A 499 -23.84 -1.26 11.23
C LYS A 499 -22.59 -1.74 10.48
N TYR A 500 -22.74 -2.18 9.23
CA TYR A 500 -21.63 -2.59 8.36
C TYR A 500 -21.08 -1.45 7.51
N MET A 501 -21.90 -0.49 7.09
CA MET A 501 -21.49 0.59 6.20
C MET A 501 -21.89 1.95 6.75
N ARG A 502 -20.94 2.89 6.72
CA ARG A 502 -21.16 4.31 7.01
C ARG A 502 -20.89 5.15 5.77
N ASN A 503 -21.75 6.14 5.56
CA ASN A 503 -21.55 7.15 4.53
C ASN A 503 -20.65 8.27 5.06
N PHE A 504 -19.65 8.66 4.28
CA PHE A 504 -18.82 9.82 4.54
C PHE A 504 -18.84 10.74 3.32
N GLU A 505 -19.36 11.95 3.47
CA GLU A 505 -19.59 12.85 2.33
C GLU A 505 -18.30 13.56 1.89
N THR A 506 -17.51 12.88 1.05
CA THR A 506 -16.26 13.41 0.54
C THR A 506 -15.80 12.72 -0.75
N THR A 507 -14.75 13.25 -1.37
CA THR A 507 -14.03 12.69 -2.53
C THR A 507 -12.98 11.66 -2.11
N HIS A 508 -12.41 10.93 -3.08
CA HIS A 508 -11.57 9.75 -2.80
C HIS A 508 -10.31 10.05 -1.97
N CYS A 509 -9.62 11.16 -2.27
CA CYS A 509 -8.30 11.48 -1.69
C CYS A 509 -8.34 12.35 -0.42
N THR A 510 -9.52 12.71 0.08
CA THR A 510 -9.62 13.51 1.32
C THR A 510 -9.19 12.65 2.52
N PRO A 511 -8.30 13.10 3.41
CA PRO A 511 -7.96 12.32 4.60
C PRO A 511 -9.19 12.00 5.45
N LEU A 512 -9.32 10.73 5.87
CA LEU A 512 -10.38 10.34 6.81
C LEU A 512 -10.04 10.93 8.20
N PRO A 513 -10.90 11.75 8.82
CA PRO A 513 -10.63 12.28 10.14
C PRO A 513 -10.72 11.18 11.20
N ALA A 514 -9.96 11.31 12.29
CA ALA A 514 -9.95 10.34 13.39
C ALA A 514 -11.34 10.11 14.00
N SER A 515 -12.23 11.11 13.94
CA SER A 515 -13.61 11.02 14.42
C SER A 515 -14.48 10.05 13.62
N GLU A 516 -14.10 9.69 12.39
CA GLU A 516 -14.82 8.72 11.55
C GLU A 516 -14.20 7.32 11.62
N PHE A 517 -13.02 7.19 12.21
CA PHE A 517 -12.38 5.91 12.44
C PHE A 517 -12.89 5.29 13.74
N HIS A 518 -13.68 4.23 13.62
CA HIS A 518 -14.22 3.50 14.75
C HIS A 518 -14.00 2.01 14.61
N SER A 519 -13.95 1.34 15.76
CA SER A 519 -14.09 -0.11 15.80
C SER A 519 -15.42 -0.51 15.16
N PRO A 520 -15.43 -1.54 14.30
CA PRO A 520 -16.67 -2.05 13.73
C PRO A 520 -17.64 -2.51 14.81
N TRP A 521 -18.93 -2.39 14.53
CA TRP A 521 -19.97 -2.70 15.50
C TRP A 521 -19.91 -4.17 15.94
N ARG A 522 -20.16 -4.38 17.24
CA ARG A 522 -20.29 -5.67 17.90
C ARG A 522 -21.58 -5.64 18.73
N LEU A 523 -22.30 -6.76 18.74
CA LEU A 523 -23.51 -6.95 19.53
C LEU A 523 -23.18 -7.04 21.02
#